data_AF-A0A412FZ21-F1
#
_entry.id   AF-A0A412FZ21-F1
#
_cell.length_a   1.000
_cell.length_b   1.000
_cell.length_c   1.000
_cell.angle_alpha   90.00
_cell.angle_beta   90.00
_cell.angle_gamma   90.00
#
_symmetry.space_group_name_H-M   'P 1'
#
loop_
_entity.id
_entity.type
_entity.pdbx_description
1 polymer ?
#
loop_
_entity_poly.entity_id
_entity_poly.type
_entity_poly.pdbx_seq_one_letter_code
_entity_poly.pdbx_strand_id
1 'polypeptide(L)'
;MVKLFYFIPAGLAGLFYVFFGGVFGDFGAINPLAWVCTALLAAGAVLMARKIAPGCLFGIAVGALLIGMGLRETGQIVKEWPAGMLLIAYSCGSGWLCWKSAAKREA
;
A
#
# COMPACT_ATOMS: atom_id res chain seq x y z
N MET A 1 10.69 15.17 6.91
CA MET A 1 9.69 14.08 7.03
C MET A 1 10.42 12.79 7.30
N VAL A 2 9.97 12.05 8.32
CA VAL A 2 10.54 10.75 8.64
C VAL A 2 10.23 9.82 7.46
N LYS A 3 11.28 9.35 6.76
CA LYS A 3 11.15 8.50 5.55
C LYS A 3 10.29 7.26 5.81
N LEU A 4 10.25 6.82 7.07
CA LEU A 4 9.44 5.71 7.57
C LEU A 4 7.93 5.89 7.35
N PHE A 5 7.43 7.14 7.25
CA PHE A 5 6.02 7.40 7.03
C PHE A 5 5.53 6.69 5.77
N TYR A 6 6.23 6.83 4.64
CA TYR A 6 5.84 6.21 3.37
C TYR A 6 5.75 4.68 3.40
N PHE A 7 6.42 4.03 4.36
CA PHE A 7 6.45 2.58 4.51
C PHE A 7 5.28 2.04 5.34
N ILE A 8 4.46 2.89 5.96
CA ILE A 8 3.32 2.44 6.80
C ILE A 8 2.42 1.44 6.07
N PRO A 9 1.97 1.68 4.82
CA PRO A 9 1.11 0.72 4.12
C PRO A 9 1.80 -0.62 3.85
N ALA A 10 3.07 -0.58 3.41
CA ALA A 10 3.84 -1.78 3.12
C ALA A 10 4.14 -2.59 4.39
N GLY A 11 4.46 -1.90 5.48
CA GLY A 11 4.74 -2.51 6.79
C GLY A 11 3.49 -3.15 7.39
N LEU A 12 2.33 -2.48 7.33
CA LEU A 12 1.07 -3.04 7.80
C LEU A 12 0.64 -4.25 6.97
N ALA A 13 0.72 -4.17 5.64
CA ALA A 13 0.41 -5.29 4.75
C ALA A 13 1.34 -6.49 5.01
N GLY A 14 2.66 -6.24 5.08
CA GLY A 14 3.65 -7.28 5.39
C GLY A 14 3.41 -7.93 6.74
N LEU A 15 3.15 -7.13 7.80
CA LEU A 15 2.85 -7.66 9.12
C LEU A 15 1.58 -8.52 9.11
N PHE A 16 0.52 -8.06 8.44
CA PHE A 16 -0.73 -8.78 8.34
C PHE A 16 -0.55 -10.14 7.64
N TYR A 17 0.12 -10.17 6.48
CA TYR A 17 0.33 -11.40 5.72
C TYR A 17 1.32 -12.36 6.39
N VAL A 18 2.38 -11.86 7.02
CA VAL A 18 3.32 -12.72 7.78
C VAL A 18 2.66 -13.29 9.02
N PHE A 19 1.83 -12.52 9.72
CA PHE A 19 1.12 -13.00 10.90
C PHE A 19 0.07 -14.06 10.54
N PHE A 20 -0.80 -13.80 9.56
CA PHE A 20 -1.83 -14.77 9.17
C PHE A 20 -1.28 -15.97 8.39
N GLY A 21 -0.34 -15.76 7.47
CA GLY A 21 0.25 -16.83 6.66
C GLY A 21 1.33 -17.64 7.36
N GLY A 22 2.01 -17.06 8.35
CA GLY A 22 3.09 -17.73 9.07
C GLY A 22 2.69 -18.31 10.42
N VAL A 23 1.83 -17.62 11.18
CA VAL A 23 1.48 -18.04 12.56
C VAL A 23 0.21 -18.88 12.58
N PHE A 24 -0.77 -18.56 11.73
CA PHE A 24 -2.09 -19.20 11.76
C PHE A 24 -2.38 -20.11 10.56
N GLY A 25 -1.48 -20.16 9.57
CA GLY A 25 -1.70 -20.88 8.33
C GLY A 25 -0.41 -21.27 7.63
N ASP A 26 -0.53 -21.54 6.33
CA ASP A 26 0.59 -21.79 5.45
C ASP A 26 0.81 -20.60 4.52
N PHE A 27 2.07 -20.21 4.29
CA PHE A 27 2.42 -19.11 3.41
C PHE A 27 1.94 -19.35 1.97
N GLY A 28 1.84 -20.61 1.55
CA GLY A 28 1.30 -21.03 0.26
C GLY A 28 -0.22 -20.87 0.11
N ALA A 29 -0.96 -20.73 1.21
CA ALA A 29 -2.39 -20.49 1.19
C ALA A 29 -2.74 -19.02 0.91
N ILE A 30 -1.77 -18.10 1.02
CA ILE A 30 -1.95 -16.70 0.66
C ILE A 30 -1.87 -16.56 -0.86
N ASN A 31 -2.85 -15.86 -1.43
CA ASN A 31 -2.86 -15.54 -2.86
C ASN A 31 -1.54 -14.84 -3.25
N PRO A 32 -0.77 -15.34 -4.24
CA PRO A 32 0.48 -14.73 -4.69
C PRO A 32 0.35 -13.23 -5.02
N LEU A 33 -0.83 -12.80 -5.46
CA LEU A 33 -1.13 -11.40 -5.74
C LEU A 33 -0.98 -10.49 -4.51
N ALA A 34 -1.24 -10.99 -3.30
CA ALA A 34 -1.07 -10.25 -2.05
C ALA A 34 0.40 -9.88 -1.79
N TRP A 35 1.32 -10.81 -2.09
CA TRP A 35 2.77 -10.56 -2.00
C TRP A 35 3.22 -9.55 -3.04
N VAL A 36 2.69 -9.63 -4.27
CA VAL A 36 2.95 -8.66 -5.34
C VAL A 36 2.48 -7.26 -4.91
N CYS A 37 1.27 -7.13 -4.36
CA CYS A 37 0.76 -5.86 -3.85
C CYS A 37 1.64 -5.29 -2.73
N THR A 38 2.10 -6.14 -1.80
CA THR A 38 2.99 -5.72 -0.71
C THR A 38 4.34 -5.23 -1.24
N ALA A 39 4.92 -5.94 -2.21
CA ALA A 39 6.14 -5.52 -2.89
C ALA A 39 5.97 -4.19 -3.65
N LEU A 40 4.81 -4.00 -4.29
CA LEU A 40 4.49 -2.77 -5.03
C LEU A 40 4.36 -1.56 -4.08
N LEU A 41 3.72 -1.75 -2.91
CA LEU A 41 3.67 -0.73 -1.85
C LEU A 41 5.07 -0.38 -1.33
N ALA A 42 5.92 -1.38 -1.11
CA ALA A 42 7.29 -1.16 -0.67
C ALA A 42 8.11 -0.39 -1.73
N ALA A 43 7.96 -0.75 -3.02
CA ALA A 43 8.60 -0.04 -4.12
C ALA A 43 8.15 1.43 -4.19
N GLY A 44 6.85 1.70 -4.03
CA GLY A 44 6.30 3.07 -3.96
C GLY A 44 6.85 3.87 -2.79
N ALA A 45 6.97 3.23 -1.62
CA ALA A 45 7.58 3.83 -0.45
C ALA A 45 9.06 4.20 -0.69
N VAL A 46 9.84 3.32 -1.33
CA VAL A 46 11.25 3.58 -1.68
C VAL A 46 11.36 4.77 -2.65
N LEU A 47 10.51 4.83 -3.68
CA LEU A 47 10.49 5.95 -4.61
C LEU A 47 10.18 7.28 -3.92
N MET A 48 9.14 7.32 -3.08
CA MET A 48 8.79 8.52 -2.31
C MET A 48 9.85 8.90 -1.28
N ALA A 49 10.53 7.92 -0.67
CA ALA A 49 11.67 8.16 0.21
C ALA A 49 12.87 8.79 -0.52
N ARG A 50 13.00 8.53 -1.83
CA ARG A 50 13.93 9.18 -2.76
C ARG A 50 13.39 10.48 -3.38
N LYS A 51 12.26 11.01 -2.88
CA LYS A 51 11.59 12.23 -3.34
C LYS A 51 10.94 12.13 -4.72
N ILE A 52 10.74 10.93 -5.25
CA ILE A 52 10.06 10.69 -6.52
C ILE A 52 8.55 10.58 -6.21
N ALA A 53 7.84 11.70 -6.35
CA ALA A 53 6.41 11.79 -6.04
C ALA A 53 5.51 10.78 -6.77
N PRO A 54 5.77 10.40 -8.04
CA PRO A 54 4.99 9.35 -8.73
C PRO A 54 4.96 7.99 -8.03
N GLY A 55 5.83 7.74 -7.04
CA GLY A 55 5.78 6.51 -6.23
C GLY A 55 4.45 6.31 -5.50
N CYS A 56 3.64 7.36 -5.30
CA CYS A 56 2.30 7.22 -4.72
C CYS A 56 1.31 6.46 -5.62
N LEU A 57 1.54 6.41 -6.94
CA LEU A 57 0.67 5.72 -7.89
C LEU A 57 0.57 4.23 -7.61
N PHE A 58 1.63 3.63 -7.06
CA PHE A 58 1.62 2.23 -6.65
C PHE A 58 0.65 1.97 -5.50
N GLY A 59 0.57 2.87 -4.52
CA GLY A 59 -0.43 2.77 -3.45
C GLY A 59 -1.86 2.99 -3.95
N ILE A 60 -2.05 3.90 -4.90
CA ILE A 60 -3.35 4.12 -5.56
C ILE A 60 -3.77 2.87 -6.36
N ALA A 61 -2.86 2.26 -7.11
CA ALA A 61 -3.13 1.06 -7.89
C ALA A 61 -3.52 -0.12 -7.00
N VAL A 62 -2.78 -0.36 -5.91
CA VAL A 62 -3.14 -1.42 -4.93
C VAL A 62 -4.47 -1.12 -4.26
N GLY A 63 -4.74 0.13 -3.90
CA GLY A 63 -6.03 0.53 -3.32
C GLY A 63 -7.21 0.35 -4.27
N ALA A 64 -7.05 0.68 -5.55
CA ALA A 64 -8.05 0.45 -6.58
C ALA A 64 -8.31 -1.05 -6.81
N LEU A 65 -7.25 -1.86 -6.77
CA LEU A 65 -7.36 -3.32 -6.86
C LEU A 65 -8.14 -3.90 -5.68
N LEU A 66 -7.85 -3.45 -4.45
CA LEU A 66 -8.58 -3.84 -3.23
C LEU A 66 -10.06 -3.46 -3.29
N ILE A 67 -10.39 -2.28 -3.82
CA ILE A 67 -11.79 -1.88 -4.06
C ILE A 67 -12.43 -2.81 -5.09
N GLY A 68 -11.76 -3.06 -6.21
CA GLY A 68 -12.27 -3.94 -7.26
C GLY A 68 -12.51 -5.38 -6.78
N MET A 69 -11.65 -5.91 -5.91
CA MET A 69 -11.82 -7.22 -5.29
C MET A 69 -12.91 -7.20 -4.22
N GLY A 70 -12.92 -6.20 -3.34
CA GLY A 70 -13.88 -6.09 -2.24
C GLY A 70 -15.31 -5.72 -2.66
N LEU A 71 -15.52 -5.26 -3.90
CA LEU A 71 -16.83 -5.07 -4.51
C LEU A 71 -17.39 -6.37 -5.12
N ARG A 72 -16.55 -7.38 -5.34
CA ARG A 72 -17.00 -8.71 -5.77
C ARG A 72 -17.47 -9.49 -4.55
N GLU A 73 -18.61 -10.15 -4.67
CA GLU A 73 -19.11 -11.03 -3.61
C GLU A 73 -18.27 -12.32 -3.59
N THR A 74 -17.19 -12.31 -2.80
CA THR A 74 -16.25 -13.44 -2.63
C THR A 74 -16.59 -14.32 -1.43
N GLY A 75 -17.70 -14.04 -0.72
CA GLY A 75 -18.05 -14.73 0.52
C GLY A 75 -17.18 -14.35 1.73
N GLN A 76 -16.35 -13.31 1.61
CA GLN A 76 -15.59 -12.76 2.74
C GLN A 76 -16.51 -11.99 3.69
N ILE A 77 -16.41 -12.30 4.99
CA ILE A 77 -17.15 -11.65 6.09
C ILE A 77 -16.79 -10.15 6.18
N VAL A 78 -15.55 -9.79 5.85
CA VAL A 78 -15.06 -8.41 5.86
C VAL A 78 -14.83 -7.97 4.41
N LYS A 79 -15.57 -6.96 3.97
CA LYS A 79 -15.38 -6.37 2.63
C LYS A 79 -14.08 -5.56 2.60
N GLU A 80 -13.26 -5.78 1.59
CA GLU A 80 -11.91 -5.18 1.48
C GLU A 80 -11.92 -3.75 0.89
N TRP A 81 -13.05 -3.31 0.32
CA TRP A 81 -13.17 -1.99 -0.33
C TRP A 81 -12.92 -0.79 0.59
N PRO A 82 -13.30 -0.78 1.89
CA PRO A 82 -12.99 0.36 2.77
C PRO A 82 -11.49 0.52 2.99
N ALA A 83 -10.76 -0.59 3.12
CA ALA A 83 -9.31 -0.58 3.24
C ALA A 83 -8.64 -0.04 1.97
N GLY A 84 -9.16 -0.42 0.79
CA GLY A 84 -8.71 0.13 -0.49
C GLY A 84 -8.93 1.65 -0.59
N MET A 85 -10.08 2.18 -0.14
CA MET A 85 -10.32 3.62 -0.10
C MET A 85 -9.37 4.38 0.82
N LEU A 86 -9.13 3.86 2.02
CA LEU A 86 -8.16 4.43 2.97
C LEU A 86 -6.75 4.46 2.38
N LEU A 87 -6.36 3.38 1.69
CA LEU A 87 -5.05 3.30 1.03
C LEU A 87 -4.90 4.32 -0.10
N ILE A 88 -5.93 4.55 -0.91
CA ILE A 88 -5.93 5.60 -1.94
C ILE A 88 -5.78 6.98 -1.28
N ALA A 89 -6.59 7.28 -0.26
CA ALA A 89 -6.53 8.57 0.43
C ALA A 89 -5.13 8.83 1.03
N TYR A 90 -4.55 7.82 1.68
CA TYR A 90 -3.19 7.86 2.22
C TYR A 90 -2.14 8.09 1.11
N SER A 91 -2.28 7.41 -0.02
CA SER A 91 -1.36 7.50 -1.15
C SER A 91 -1.40 8.89 -1.80
N CYS A 92 -2.59 9.45 -1.99
CA CYS A 92 -2.76 10.82 -2.47
C CYS A 92 -2.12 11.85 -1.53
N GLY A 93 -2.38 11.74 -0.21
CA GLY A 93 -1.81 12.63 0.79
C GLY A 93 -0.28 12.54 0.86
N SER A 94 0.27 11.32 0.88
CA SER A 94 1.72 11.10 0.91
C SER A 94 2.42 11.56 -0.37
N GLY A 95 1.79 11.38 -1.54
CA GLY A 95 2.25 11.90 -2.82
C GLY A 95 2.31 13.44 -2.85
N TRP A 96 1.26 14.11 -2.39
CA TRP A 96 1.23 15.59 -2.30
C TRP A 96 2.32 16.13 -1.37
N LEU A 97 2.49 15.51 -0.19
CA LEU A 97 3.54 15.89 0.75
C LEU A 97 4.95 15.66 0.18
N CYS A 98 5.12 14.58 -0.59
CA CYS A 98 6.38 14.30 -1.30
C CYS A 98 6.66 15.39 -2.36
N TRP A 99 5.68 15.73 -3.19
CA TRP A 99 5.81 16.75 -4.23
C TRP A 99 6.13 18.13 -3.64
N LYS A 100 5.40 18.56 -2.61
CA LYS A 100 5.67 19.82 -1.89
C LYS A 100 7.08 19.85 -1.30
N SER A 101 7.56 18.72 -0.80
CA SER A 101 8.91 18.60 -0.25
C SER A 101 10.01 18.61 -1.31
N ALA A 102 9.71 18.17 -2.53
CA ALA A 102 10.63 18.22 -3.66
C ALA A 102 10.75 19.65 -4.19
N ALA A 103 9.61 20.34 -4.39
CA ALA A 103 9.56 21.72 -4.86
C ALA A 103 10.30 22.72 -3.95
N LYS A 104 10.23 22.54 -2.62
CA LYS A 104 10.98 23.38 -1.65
C LYS A 104 12.51 23.27 -1.73
N ARG A 105 13.04 22.29 -2.45
CA ARG A 105 14.50 22.06 -2.56
C ARG A 105 15.11 22.74 -3.79
N GLU A 106 14.26 23.14 -4.74
CA GLU A 106 14.64 23.78 -6.00
C GLU A 106 14.49 25.32 -5.94
N ALA A 107 13.92 25.84 -4.85
CA ALA A 107 13.80 27.27 -4.53
C ALA A 107 14.81 27.68 -3.45
#